data_AF-A0AAV5WPC7-F1
#
_entry.id   AF-A0AAV5WPC7-F1
#
_cell.length_a   1.000
_cell.length_b   1.000
_cell.length_c   1.000
_cell.angle_alpha   90.00
_cell.angle_beta   90.00
_cell.angle_gamma   90.00
#
_symmetry.space_group_name_H-M   'P 1'
#
loop_
_entity.id
_entity.type
_entity.pdbx_description
1 polymer ?
#
loop_
_entity_poly.entity_id
_entity_poly.type
_entity_poly.pdbx_seq_one_letter_code
_entity_poly.pdbx_strand_id
1 'polypeptide(L)'
;NMSRVIFLLSFAPLASFAMMGELSKELLNEGLVTLNDEGIPTTTCMVSLKDGSSTIQICPMTQGFGPQGVGCYAVWSASGLLQQGCYSSQELSLRTQCQKRECVNHRQKKGISFCCCHGPLCNADYTQV
;
A
#
# COMPACT_ATOMS: atom_id res chain seq x y z
N ASN A 1 54.81 -13.95 -26.27
CA ASN A 1 53.43 -13.86 -26.80
C ASN A 1 52.45 -14.29 -25.74
N MET A 2 51.95 -13.34 -24.96
CA MET A 2 51.03 -13.58 -23.84
C MET A 2 49.66 -13.03 -24.27
N SER A 3 48.75 -13.92 -24.63
CA SER A 3 47.42 -13.57 -25.13
C SER A 3 46.50 -13.27 -23.93
N ARG A 4 46.09 -12.00 -23.79
CA ARG A 4 45.14 -11.54 -22.77
C ARG A 4 43.72 -11.80 -23.27
N VAL A 5 43.04 -12.76 -22.66
CA VAL A 5 41.60 -12.97 -22.86
C VAL A 5 40.85 -12.03 -21.91
N ILE A 6 40.20 -11.01 -22.48
CA ILE A 6 39.31 -10.10 -21.74
C ILE A 6 37.93 -10.76 -21.68
N PHE A 7 37.55 -11.26 -20.50
CA PHE A 7 36.19 -11.72 -20.23
C PHE A 7 35.27 -10.50 -20.04
N LEU A 8 34.42 -10.22 -21.03
CA LEU A 8 33.32 -9.27 -20.91
C LEU A 8 32.25 -9.88 -20.00
N LEU A 9 32.24 -9.50 -18.72
CA LEU A 9 31.13 -9.75 -17.81
C LEU A 9 29.93 -8.90 -18.26
N SER A 10 29.04 -9.50 -19.04
CA SER A 10 27.72 -8.96 -19.34
C SER A 10 26.89 -8.95 -18.06
N PHE A 11 26.83 -7.80 -17.38
CA PHE A 11 25.86 -7.53 -16.34
C PHE A 11 24.48 -7.42 -16.99
N ALA A 12 23.75 -8.53 -17.05
CA ALA A 12 22.32 -8.47 -17.33
C ALA A 12 21.65 -7.72 -16.16
N PRO A 13 20.89 -6.64 -16.42
CA PRO A 13 20.11 -6.02 -15.36
C PRO A 13 19.09 -7.05 -14.88
N LEU A 14 19.17 -7.42 -13.60
CA LEU A 14 18.13 -8.20 -12.93
C LEU A 14 16.84 -7.35 -13.00
N ALA A 15 15.96 -7.70 -13.93
CA ALA A 15 14.61 -7.15 -13.96
C ALA A 15 13.94 -7.54 -12.64
N SER A 16 13.80 -6.56 -11.75
CA SER A 16 13.07 -6.72 -10.49
C SER A 16 11.58 -6.78 -10.84
N PHE A 17 11.10 -7.96 -11.24
CA PHE A 17 9.68 -8.20 -11.37
C PHE A 17 9.07 -8.02 -9.98
N ALA A 18 8.10 -7.11 -9.85
CA ALA A 18 7.30 -7.01 -8.64
C ALA A 18 6.54 -8.33 -8.50
N MET A 19 7.09 -9.25 -7.71
CA MET A 19 6.42 -10.51 -7.41
C MET A 19 5.19 -10.20 -6.56
N MET A 20 4.02 -10.56 -7.07
CA MET A 20 2.78 -10.50 -6.30
C MET A 20 2.90 -11.48 -5.12
N GLY A 21 2.94 -10.92 -3.91
CA GLY A 21 3.08 -11.69 -2.69
C GLY A 21 1.78 -12.40 -2.27
N GLU A 22 1.85 -13.18 -1.19
CA GLU A 22 0.72 -13.98 -0.73
C GLU A 22 -0.45 -13.11 -0.26
N LEU A 23 -0.17 -11.95 0.34
CA LEU A 23 -1.20 -11.03 0.83
C LEU A 23 -2.01 -10.49 -0.33
N SER A 24 -1.34 -10.06 -1.40
CA SER A 24 -2.02 -9.54 -2.59
C SER A 24 -2.95 -10.60 -3.19
N LYS A 25 -2.55 -11.87 -3.22
CA LYS A 25 -3.40 -12.99 -3.66
C LYS A 25 -4.60 -13.22 -2.74
N GLU A 26 -4.37 -13.20 -1.44
CA GLU A 26 -5.41 -13.33 -0.41
C GLU A 26 -6.46 -12.20 -0.54
N LEU A 27 -6.00 -10.95 -0.62
CA LEU A 27 -6.87 -9.78 -0.75
C LEU A 27 -7.62 -9.75 -2.09
N LEU A 28 -7.03 -10.25 -3.18
CA LEU A 28 -7.70 -10.43 -4.47
C LEU A 28 -8.85 -11.43 -4.34
N ASN A 29 -8.60 -12.59 -3.73
CA ASN A 29 -9.61 -13.62 -3.52
C ASN A 29 -10.77 -13.13 -2.64
N GLU A 30 -10.50 -12.23 -1.70
CA GLU A 30 -11.50 -11.62 -0.83
C GLU A 30 -12.21 -10.39 -1.44
N GLY A 31 -11.82 -9.96 -2.64
CA GLY A 31 -12.37 -8.77 -3.30
C GLY A 31 -12.01 -7.45 -2.62
N LEU A 32 -10.94 -7.44 -1.81
CA LEU A 32 -10.45 -6.25 -1.11
C LEU A 32 -9.47 -5.42 -1.94
N VAL A 33 -8.88 -6.03 -2.95
CA VAL A 33 -8.11 -5.35 -4.01
C VAL A 33 -8.54 -5.93 -5.36
N THR A 34 -8.22 -5.22 -6.43
CA THR A 34 -8.48 -5.63 -7.82
C THR A 34 -7.19 -5.54 -8.64
N LEU A 35 -7.17 -6.09 -9.85
CA LEU A 35 -6.06 -5.87 -10.79
C LEU A 35 -6.46 -4.79 -11.78
N ASN A 36 -5.54 -3.87 -12.10
CA ASN A 36 -5.69 -3.00 -13.26
C ASN A 36 -5.36 -3.76 -14.55
N ASP A 37 -5.44 -3.07 -15.69
CA ASP A 37 -5.16 -3.63 -17.02
C ASP A 37 -3.71 -4.15 -17.19
N GLU A 38 -2.79 -3.74 -16.31
CA GLU A 38 -1.39 -4.17 -16.28
C GLU A 38 -1.14 -5.35 -15.31
N GLY A 39 -2.20 -5.86 -14.65
CA GLY A 39 -2.08 -6.92 -13.65
C GLY A 39 -1.51 -6.44 -12.30
N ILE A 40 -1.51 -5.13 -12.04
CA ILE A 40 -1.02 -4.54 -10.79
C ILE A 40 -2.18 -4.48 -9.78
N PRO A 41 -2.00 -4.97 -8.54
CA PRO A 41 -2.99 -4.80 -7.48
C PRO A 41 -3.33 -3.33 -7.23
N THR A 42 -4.61 -3.03 -7.15
CA THR A 42 -5.13 -1.69 -6.86
C THR A 42 -6.28 -1.77 -5.85
N THR A 43 -6.47 -0.68 -5.09
CA THR A 43 -7.68 -0.45 -4.31
C THR A 43 -8.18 0.97 -4.54
N THR A 44 -9.41 1.26 -4.15
CA THR A 44 -9.95 2.62 -4.17
C THR A 44 -9.89 3.21 -2.77
N CYS A 45 -9.39 4.42 -2.58
CA CYS A 45 -9.29 5.06 -1.26
C CYS A 45 -9.87 6.48 -1.28
N MET A 46 -10.28 6.97 -0.10
CA MET A 46 -10.37 8.40 0.13
C MET A 46 -8.97 8.99 0.23
N VAL A 47 -8.76 10.15 -0.38
CA VAL A 47 -7.47 10.87 -0.42
C VAL A 47 -7.70 12.35 -0.13
N SER A 48 -6.95 12.89 0.82
CA SER A 48 -7.01 14.32 1.14
C SER A 48 -6.33 15.17 0.07
N LEU A 49 -6.97 16.27 -0.31
CA LEU A 49 -6.47 17.29 -1.23
C LEU A 49 -5.84 18.46 -0.46
N LYS A 50 -5.04 19.28 -1.15
CA LYS A 50 -4.32 20.41 -0.54
C LYS A 50 -5.23 21.52 -0.01
N ASP A 51 -6.46 21.58 -0.50
CA ASP A 51 -7.48 22.55 -0.08
C ASP A 51 -8.28 22.07 1.15
N GLY A 52 -7.93 20.91 1.71
CA GLY A 52 -8.60 20.32 2.87
C GLY A 52 -9.84 19.49 2.52
N SER A 53 -10.24 19.43 1.24
CA SER A 53 -11.27 18.49 0.79
C SER A 53 -10.70 17.07 0.60
N SER A 54 -11.58 16.09 0.35
CA SER A 54 -11.16 14.73 0.01
C SER A 54 -11.80 14.26 -1.30
N THR A 55 -11.07 13.45 -2.05
CA THR A 55 -11.55 12.80 -3.28
C THR A 55 -11.38 11.29 -3.20
N ILE A 56 -12.08 10.58 -4.08
CA ILE A 56 -11.86 9.17 -4.33
C ILE A 56 -10.70 9.03 -5.34
N GLN A 57 -9.76 8.12 -5.09
CA GLN A 57 -8.66 7.81 -6.00
C GLN A 57 -8.41 6.30 -6.06
N ILE A 58 -8.07 5.81 -7.27
CA ILE A 58 -7.54 4.46 -7.46
C ILE A 58 -6.05 4.46 -7.10
N CYS A 59 -5.68 3.60 -6.17
CA CYS A 59 -4.35 3.48 -5.60
C CYS A 59 -3.69 2.19 -6.12
N PRO A 60 -2.73 2.27 -7.04
CA PRO A 60 -1.96 1.11 -7.46
C PRO A 60 -0.87 0.75 -6.44
N MET A 61 -0.57 -0.54 -6.34
CA MET A 61 0.62 -1.03 -5.67
C MET A 61 1.86 -0.48 -6.40
N THR A 62 2.75 0.14 -5.64
CA THR A 62 4.00 0.68 -6.17
C THR A 62 5.13 -0.35 -6.12
N GLN A 63 6.12 -0.21 -6.99
CA GLN A 63 7.33 -1.03 -6.93
C GLN A 63 8.13 -0.76 -5.65
N GLY A 64 8.83 -1.78 -5.15
CA GLY A 64 9.64 -1.71 -3.94
C GLY A 64 10.50 -2.97 -3.78
N PHE A 65 11.27 -3.03 -2.70
CA PHE A 65 12.09 -4.20 -2.39
C PHE A 65 11.24 -5.33 -1.81
N GLY A 66 11.29 -6.51 -2.46
CA GLY A 66 10.50 -7.67 -2.06
C GLY A 66 8.99 -7.53 -2.35
N PRO A 67 8.17 -8.50 -1.92
CA PRO A 67 6.73 -8.48 -2.15
C PRO A 67 6.07 -7.23 -1.56
N GLN A 68 5.33 -6.52 -2.40
CA GLN A 68 4.56 -5.33 -2.02
C GLN A 68 3.07 -5.64 -1.95
N GLY A 69 2.32 -4.74 -1.33
CA GLY A 69 0.86 -4.70 -1.43
C GLY A 69 0.36 -3.25 -1.37
N VAL A 70 -0.96 -3.10 -1.36
CA VAL A 70 -1.62 -1.79 -1.31
C VAL A 70 -2.83 -1.81 -0.36
N GLY A 71 -3.09 -0.67 0.25
CA GLY A 71 -4.23 -0.40 1.11
C GLY A 71 -4.53 1.08 1.17
N CYS A 72 -5.41 1.45 2.09
CA CYS A 72 -5.76 2.84 2.39
C CYS A 72 -5.32 3.18 3.81
N TYR A 73 -5.17 4.47 4.12
CA TYR A 73 -4.90 4.92 5.48
C TYR A 73 -5.71 6.17 5.84
N ALA A 74 -5.87 6.39 7.14
CA ALA A 74 -6.34 7.66 7.70
C ALA A 74 -5.49 8.07 8.91
N VAL A 75 -5.28 9.37 9.04
CA VAL A 75 -4.62 10.05 10.14
C VAL A 75 -5.55 11.14 10.65
N TRP A 76 -5.79 11.18 11.95
CA TRP A 76 -6.67 12.18 12.57
C TRP A 76 -6.19 12.55 13.97
N SER A 77 -6.77 13.60 14.52
CA SER A 77 -6.56 14.04 15.90
C SER A 77 -7.90 14.41 16.55
N ALA A 78 -7.86 14.87 17.79
CA ALA A 78 -9.03 15.45 18.44
C ALA A 78 -9.63 16.64 17.65
N SER A 79 -8.82 17.33 16.84
CA SER A 79 -9.26 18.44 16.00
C SER A 79 -9.90 18.00 14.69
N GLY A 80 -9.97 16.70 14.40
CA GLY A 80 -10.55 16.15 13.17
C GLY A 80 -9.54 15.45 12.27
N LEU A 81 -9.95 15.20 11.02
CA LEU A 81 -9.13 14.55 10.00
C LEU A 81 -7.88 15.38 9.69
N LEU A 82 -6.73 14.72 9.61
CA LEU A 82 -5.47 15.33 9.18
C LEU A 82 -5.10 14.89 7.76
N GLN A 83 -5.25 13.60 7.45
CA GLN A 83 -4.88 13.07 6.15
C GLN A 83 -5.54 11.70 5.88
N GLN A 84 -5.96 11.47 4.63
CA GLN A 84 -6.31 10.17 4.08
C GLN A 84 -5.48 9.93 2.82
N GLY A 85 -5.22 8.67 2.48
CA GLY A 85 -4.55 8.37 1.22
C GLY A 85 -4.34 6.89 0.90
N CYS A 86 -3.64 6.69 -0.21
CA CYS A 86 -3.09 5.40 -0.64
C CYS A 86 -1.91 4.99 0.24
N TYR A 87 -1.86 3.73 0.64
CA TYR A 87 -0.72 3.15 1.36
C TYR A 87 -0.16 1.96 0.59
N SER A 88 1.07 2.07 0.11
CA SER A 88 1.78 1.00 -0.58
C SER A 88 3.08 0.71 0.18
N SER A 89 3.31 -0.56 0.53
CA SER A 89 4.44 -0.96 1.36
C SER A 89 4.73 -2.45 1.21
N GLN A 90 5.80 -2.90 1.88
CA GLN A 90 6.15 -4.32 1.96
C GLN A 90 5.00 -5.09 2.59
N GLU A 91 4.74 -6.28 2.05
CA GLU A 91 3.65 -7.15 2.48
C GLU A 91 3.63 -7.38 4.00
N LEU A 92 4.79 -7.64 4.61
CA LEU A 92 4.88 -7.89 6.05
C LEU A 92 4.40 -6.69 6.89
N SER A 93 4.68 -5.47 6.41
CA SER A 93 4.24 -4.23 7.06
C SER A 93 2.73 -4.09 6.98
N LEU A 94 2.16 -4.38 5.80
CA LEU A 94 0.71 -4.31 5.57
C LEU A 94 -0.04 -5.36 6.40
N ARG A 95 0.44 -6.61 6.41
CA ARG A 95 -0.14 -7.70 7.20
C ARG A 95 -0.25 -7.37 8.69
N THR A 96 0.72 -6.63 9.22
CA THR A 96 0.81 -6.35 10.67
C THR A 96 0.11 -5.06 11.07
N GLN A 97 -0.05 -4.10 10.16
CA GLN A 97 -0.56 -2.76 10.47
C GLN A 97 -1.95 -2.47 9.89
N CYS A 98 -2.36 -3.18 8.83
CA CYS A 98 -3.59 -2.90 8.11
C CYS A 98 -4.67 -3.92 8.47
N GLN A 99 -5.86 -3.43 8.82
CA GLN A 99 -7.03 -4.27 9.06
C GLN A 99 -7.80 -4.52 7.77
N LYS A 100 -8.62 -5.57 7.72
CA LYS A 100 -9.50 -5.80 6.57
C LYS A 100 -10.80 -5.02 6.75
N ARG A 101 -11.21 -4.29 5.71
CA ARG A 101 -12.49 -3.57 5.56
C ARG A 101 -12.69 -2.34 6.45
N GLU A 102 -12.07 -2.28 7.61
CA GLU A 102 -12.26 -1.19 8.57
C GLU A 102 -10.95 -0.47 8.90
N CYS A 103 -11.03 0.84 9.13
CA CYS A 103 -9.88 1.66 9.53
C CYS A 103 -10.01 2.04 11.01
N VAL A 104 -9.45 1.17 11.86
CA VAL A 104 -9.56 1.30 13.32
C VAL A 104 -8.20 1.52 13.95
N ASN A 105 -8.10 2.50 14.85
CA ASN A 105 -6.94 2.66 15.72
C ASN A 105 -7.22 2.05 17.10
N HIS A 106 -6.52 0.96 17.44
CA HIS A 106 -6.60 0.30 18.74
C HIS A 106 -5.62 0.87 19.79
N ARG A 107 -4.77 1.84 19.41
CA ARG A 107 -3.84 2.46 20.36
C ARG A 107 -4.56 3.58 21.11
N GLN A 108 -4.83 3.33 22.39
CA GLN A 108 -5.34 4.35 23.31
C GLN A 108 -4.24 5.31 23.76
N LYS A 109 -3.75 6.15 22.84
CA LYS A 109 -2.83 7.25 23.16
C LYS A 109 -3.46 8.59 22.82
N LYS A 110 -3.22 9.58 23.68
CA LYS A 110 -3.57 10.98 23.38
C LYS A 110 -2.68 11.46 22.22
N GLY A 111 -3.27 12.17 21.27
CA GLY A 111 -2.54 12.81 20.17
C GLY A 111 -3.07 12.42 18.79
N ILE A 112 -2.16 11.94 17.93
CA ILE A 112 -2.44 11.55 16.55
C ILE A 112 -2.86 10.08 16.51
N SER A 113 -4.00 9.84 15.89
CA SER A 113 -4.49 8.51 15.57
C SER A 113 -4.16 8.14 14.12
N PHE A 114 -3.86 6.86 13.91
CA PHE A 114 -3.53 6.29 12.61
C PHE A 114 -4.19 4.93 12.47
N CYS A 115 -4.76 4.66 11.30
CA CYS A 115 -5.17 3.33 10.89
C CYS A 115 -4.75 3.09 9.43
N CYS A 116 -4.54 1.82 9.12
CA CYS A 116 -4.43 1.31 7.76
C CYS A 116 -5.50 0.24 7.55
N CYS A 117 -5.99 0.12 6.33
CA CYS A 117 -6.98 -0.89 5.98
C CYS A 117 -6.87 -1.40 4.54
N HIS A 118 -7.42 -2.59 4.30
CA HIS A 118 -7.59 -3.17 2.97
C HIS A 118 -9.07 -3.18 2.59
N GLY A 119 -9.36 -2.87 1.33
CA GLY A 119 -10.73 -2.80 0.81
C GLY A 119 -11.03 -1.45 0.17
N PRO A 120 -11.98 -1.41 -0.79
CA PRO A 120 -12.39 -0.18 -1.43
C PRO A 120 -13.05 0.75 -0.41
N LEU A 121 -12.56 1.99 -0.35
CA LEU A 121 -13.00 3.08 0.51
C LEU A 121 -12.99 2.75 2.01
N CYS A 122 -12.21 1.74 2.44
CA CYS A 122 -12.18 1.32 3.84
C CYS A 122 -11.72 2.42 4.82
N ASN A 123 -11.04 3.46 4.30
CA ASN A 123 -10.58 4.61 5.08
C ASN A 123 -11.56 5.78 5.08
N ALA A 124 -12.73 5.67 4.43
CA ALA A 124 -13.74 6.72 4.42
C ALA A 124 -14.30 6.95 5.83
N ASP A 125 -14.57 5.86 6.54
CA ASP A 125 -14.93 5.86 7.96
C ASP A 125 -13.73 5.37 8.78
N TYR A 126 -13.28 6.21 9.71
CA TYR A 126 -12.16 5.90 10.60
C TYR A 126 -12.57 6.11 12.06
N THR A 127 -12.17 5.18 12.93
CA THR A 127 -12.59 5.19 14.33
C THR A 127 -11.45 4.84 15.27
N GLN A 128 -11.64 5.24 16.52
CA GLN A 128 -10.78 4.87 17.63
C GLN A 128 -11.59 4.00 18.59
N VAL A 129 -11.02 2.85 18.99
CA VAL A 129 -11.64 1.87 19.89
C VAL A 129 -10.81 1.73 21.16
#